data_AF-A0A939V1V4-F1
#
_entry.id   AF-A0A939V1V4-F1
#
_cell.length_a   1.000
_cell.length_b   1.000
_cell.length_c   1.000
_cell.angle_alpha   90.00
_cell.angle_beta   90.00
_cell.angle_gamma   90.00
#
_symmetry.space_group_name_H-M   'P 1'
#
loop_
_entity.id
_entity.type
_entity.pdbx_description
1 polymer ?
#
loop_
_entity_poly.entity_id
_entity_poly.type
_entity_poly.pdbx_seq_one_letter_code
_entity_poly.pdbx_strand_id
1 'polypeptide(L)'
;MKDVNAHICPTCGGNLSVDIERQVYVCPYCGVTFDYDYFREESVLGIAARALKNNEFDSADRAYDFMLDKEPDNFEALRGKALIAMNITKIEDIGDIDLFSKLDYEPVNKELDRAVGSSKPQEREYFTVMKDIVDTGHEYVVEKAQLENQRKERRKTQERIHEFAEERDAICIYSPSSRFNPKKAVILTVICYLIICLLIFLGYKYVTRNPYAQAEDLSKYETTQTSNKQYGINYSNNSTFNFNDFSDWYNNNSKYKEALEREEQRKINYENWEKKHPQSYTNLIWSLAIATVIFAVIVFMLYRHGKSMDAEISRIKSIADEQSDKIEEREQKIAELKDRIKQDYMRLCELHPVEE
;
A
#
# COMPACT_ATOMS: atom_id res chain seq x y z
N MET A 1 67.94 -8.18 31.08
CA MET A 1 68.39 -8.91 29.88
C MET A 1 67.37 -10.01 29.67
N LYS A 2 66.63 -9.98 28.55
CA LYS A 2 65.70 -11.07 28.20
C LYS A 2 66.54 -12.29 27.85
N ASP A 3 66.24 -13.44 28.44
CA ASP A 3 66.87 -14.71 28.08
C ASP A 3 66.68 -14.93 26.58
N VAL A 4 67.79 -14.99 25.86
CA VAL A 4 67.80 -15.39 24.44
C VAL A 4 67.56 -16.88 24.46
N ASN A 5 66.38 -17.32 23.99
CA ASN A 5 66.07 -18.75 23.86
C ASN A 5 67.20 -19.41 23.06
N ALA A 6 67.97 -20.28 23.70
CA ALA A 6 69.05 -21.00 23.05
C ALA A 6 68.44 -22.00 22.06
N HIS A 7 68.72 -21.83 20.76
CA HIS A 7 68.32 -22.80 19.75
C HIS A 7 69.20 -24.05 19.87
N ILE A 8 68.58 -25.23 19.95
CA ILE A 8 69.27 -26.51 20.14
C ILE A 8 69.43 -27.21 18.79
N CYS A 9 70.63 -27.71 18.52
CA CYS A 9 70.94 -28.47 17.32
C CYS A 9 70.20 -29.83 17.32
N PRO A 10 69.37 -30.14 16.32
CA PRO A 10 68.65 -31.42 16.24
C PRO A 10 69.57 -32.63 16.09
N THR A 11 70.76 -32.46 15.49
CA THR A 11 71.70 -33.57 15.25
C THR A 11 72.42 -34.05 16.51
N CYS A 12 72.77 -33.13 17.42
CA CYS A 12 73.65 -33.46 18.55
C CYS A 12 73.24 -32.86 19.91
N GLY A 13 72.13 -32.11 19.97
CA GLY A 13 71.65 -31.47 21.19
C GLY A 13 72.49 -30.28 21.68
N GLY A 14 73.48 -29.82 20.90
CA GLY A 14 74.33 -28.69 21.29
C GLY A 14 73.70 -27.33 20.99
N ASN A 15 74.01 -26.31 21.79
CA ASN A 15 73.54 -24.94 21.54
C ASN A 15 74.11 -24.39 20.21
N LEU A 16 73.23 -23.80 19.40
CA LEU A 16 73.60 -23.16 18.16
C LEU A 16 74.15 -21.76 18.41
N SER A 17 75.22 -21.42 17.69
CA SER A 17 75.78 -20.08 17.65
C SER A 17 75.27 -19.35 16.40
N VAL A 18 74.95 -18.07 16.55
CA VAL A 18 74.46 -17.23 15.45
C VAL A 18 75.65 -16.66 14.68
N ASP A 19 75.74 -16.94 13.38
CA ASP A 19 76.63 -16.25 12.45
C ASP A 19 75.84 -15.14 11.74
N ILE A 20 76.05 -13.91 12.21
CA ILE A 20 75.34 -12.70 11.74
C ILE A 20 75.73 -12.37 10.29
N GLU A 21 76.98 -12.60 9.90
CA GLU A 21 77.47 -12.25 8.57
C GLU A 21 76.83 -13.14 7.50
N ARG A 22 76.60 -14.40 7.85
CA ARG A 22 76.06 -15.40 6.93
C ARG A 22 74.56 -15.63 7.07
N GLN A 23 73.93 -15.06 8.10
CA GLN A 23 72.54 -15.33 8.45
C GLN A 23 72.25 -16.84 8.56
N VAL A 24 73.13 -17.56 9.26
CA VAL A 24 72.96 -18.99 9.58
C VAL A 24 73.21 -19.26 11.07
N TYR A 25 72.57 -20.30 11.59
CA TYR A 25 72.89 -20.90 12.88
C TYR A 25 73.94 -21.99 12.68
N VAL A 26 75.08 -21.88 13.36
CA VAL A 26 76.18 -22.85 13.29
C VAL A 26 76.25 -23.63 14.59
N CYS A 27 76.19 -24.97 14.53
CA CYS A 27 76.44 -25.81 15.69
C CYS A 27 77.95 -25.95 15.94
N PRO A 28 78.48 -25.53 17.10
CA PRO A 28 79.91 -25.65 17.40
C PRO A 28 80.36 -27.08 17.66
N TYR A 29 79.43 -28.00 17.93
CA TYR A 29 79.76 -29.38 18.31
C TYR A 29 79.85 -30.34 17.11
N CYS A 30 78.89 -30.29 16.19
CA CYS A 30 78.87 -31.17 15.01
C CYS A 30 79.11 -30.45 13.69
N GLY A 31 79.25 -29.11 13.70
CA GLY A 31 79.59 -28.31 12.51
C GLY A 31 78.46 -28.15 11.49
N VAL A 32 77.28 -28.71 11.75
CA VAL A 32 76.11 -28.49 10.87
C VAL A 32 75.64 -27.05 10.97
N THR A 33 75.19 -26.51 9.84
CA THR A 33 74.65 -25.17 9.71
C THR A 33 73.17 -25.24 9.35
N PHE A 34 72.36 -24.37 9.96
CA PHE A 34 70.94 -24.21 9.64
C PHE A 34 70.71 -22.79 9.17
N ASP A 35 69.95 -22.61 8.10
CA ASP A 35 69.53 -21.27 7.69
C ASP A 35 68.66 -20.63 8.77
N TYR A 36 68.70 -19.30 8.87
CA TYR A 36 67.86 -18.57 9.82
C TYR A 36 66.38 -18.89 9.69
N ASP A 37 65.92 -19.20 8.47
CA ASP A 37 64.54 -19.53 8.16
C ASP A 37 64.13 -20.93 8.66
N TYR A 38 65.07 -21.82 8.93
CA TYR A 38 64.81 -23.17 9.44
C TYR A 38 64.20 -23.15 10.84
N PHE A 39 64.62 -22.23 11.71
CA PHE A 39 64.03 -22.03 13.05
C PHE A 39 62.82 -21.09 13.06
N ARG A 40 62.38 -20.63 11.88
CA ARG A 40 61.18 -19.78 11.75
C ARG A 40 59.91 -20.57 11.54
N GLU A 41 59.92 -21.89 11.28
CA GLU A 41 58.71 -22.62 10.91
C GLU A 41 57.60 -22.61 11.99
N GLU A 42 57.92 -22.92 13.26
CA GLU A 42 57.00 -22.69 14.40
C GLU A 42 56.65 -21.20 14.61
N SER A 43 57.43 -20.28 14.03
CA SER A 43 57.12 -18.86 14.03
C SER A 43 56.20 -18.42 12.88
N VAL A 44 56.15 -19.13 11.73
CA VAL A 44 55.39 -18.64 10.57
C VAL A 44 53.89 -18.72 10.84
N LEU A 45 53.38 -19.84 11.37
CA LEU A 45 51.98 -19.96 11.78
C LEU A 45 51.64 -18.94 12.90
N GLY A 46 52.55 -18.74 13.86
CA GLY A 46 52.39 -17.73 14.90
C GLY A 46 52.40 -16.28 14.37
N ILE A 47 53.20 -15.99 13.34
CA ILE A 47 53.22 -14.69 12.63
C ILE A 47 51.92 -14.51 11.86
N ALA A 48 51.48 -15.54 11.13
CA ALA A 48 50.23 -15.53 10.36
C ALA A 48 49.02 -15.30 11.27
N ALA A 49 48.92 -16.06 12.37
CA ALA A 49 47.84 -15.92 13.34
C ALA A 49 47.85 -14.54 14.03
N ARG A 50 49.04 -13.99 14.34
CA ARG A 50 49.17 -12.64 14.90
C ARG A 50 48.76 -11.57 13.90
N ALA A 51 49.17 -11.70 12.64
CA ALA A 51 48.76 -10.81 11.56
C ALA A 51 47.25 -10.86 11.35
N LEU A 52 46.65 -12.05 11.32
CA LEU A 52 45.21 -12.25 11.21
C LEU A 52 44.46 -11.58 12.38
N LYS A 53 44.91 -11.81 13.62
CA LYS A 53 44.35 -11.16 14.82
C LYS A 53 44.42 -9.63 14.79
N ASN A 54 45.41 -9.08 14.10
CA ASN A 54 45.58 -7.63 13.90
C ASN A 54 44.82 -7.08 12.68
N ASN A 55 44.03 -7.90 11.97
CA ASN A 55 43.39 -7.58 10.69
C ASN A 55 44.39 -7.23 9.55
N GLU A 56 45.63 -7.72 9.64
CA GLU A 56 46.64 -7.58 8.59
C GLU A 56 46.51 -8.74 7.58
N PHE A 57 45.36 -8.81 6.90
CA PHE A 57 44.98 -9.94 6.04
C PHE A 57 46.02 -10.27 4.98
N ASP A 58 46.58 -9.28 4.28
CA ASP A 58 47.61 -9.51 3.25
C ASP A 58 48.90 -10.15 3.80
N SER A 59 49.28 -9.79 5.03
CA SER A 59 50.47 -10.34 5.69
C SER A 59 50.21 -11.77 6.17
N ALA A 60 49.02 -12.01 6.73
CA ALA A 60 48.58 -13.35 7.12
C ALA A 60 48.48 -14.28 5.90
N ASP A 61 47.95 -13.78 4.78
CA ASP A 61 47.74 -14.52 3.54
C ASP A 61 49.05 -15.08 2.99
N ARG A 62 50.06 -14.22 2.85
CA ARG A 62 51.41 -14.62 2.41
C ARG A 62 52.08 -15.63 3.35
N ALA A 63 51.89 -15.47 4.67
CA ALA A 63 52.47 -16.37 5.64
C ALA A 63 51.80 -17.76 5.62
N TYR A 64 50.47 -17.81 5.46
CA TYR A 64 49.76 -19.08 5.28
C TYR A 64 50.07 -19.73 3.92
N ASP A 65 50.17 -18.97 2.83
CA ASP A 65 50.59 -19.51 1.53
C ASP A 65 51.98 -20.14 1.61
N PHE A 66 52.94 -19.49 2.27
CA PHE A 66 54.27 -20.06 2.50
C PHE A 66 54.22 -21.39 3.27
N MET A 67 53.29 -21.53 4.23
CA MET A 67 53.10 -22.79 4.95
C MET A 67 52.47 -23.85 4.04
N LEU A 68 51.48 -23.50 3.24
CA LEU A 68 50.82 -24.40 2.29
C LEU A 68 51.73 -24.84 1.13
N ASP A 69 52.72 -24.02 0.76
CA ASP A 69 53.75 -24.41 -0.22
C ASP A 69 54.63 -25.56 0.30
N LYS A 70 54.80 -25.67 1.63
CA LYS A 70 55.60 -26.72 2.28
C LYS A 70 54.75 -27.93 2.68
N GLU A 71 53.62 -27.68 3.33
CA GLU A 71 52.67 -28.68 3.80
C GLU A 71 51.26 -28.29 3.28
N PRO A 72 50.89 -28.75 2.07
CA PRO A 72 49.61 -28.36 1.44
C PRO A 72 48.36 -28.78 2.21
N ASP A 73 48.49 -29.78 3.10
CA ASP A 73 47.45 -30.32 3.95
C ASP A 73 47.54 -29.81 5.40
N ASN A 74 48.28 -28.72 5.65
CA ASN A 74 48.38 -28.10 6.97
C ASN A 74 47.03 -27.48 7.39
N PHE A 75 46.40 -28.08 8.40
CA PHE A 75 45.09 -27.68 8.91
C PHE A 75 44.99 -26.19 9.29
N GLU A 76 45.94 -25.70 10.08
CA GLU A 76 45.92 -24.32 10.59
C GLU A 76 46.05 -23.30 9.45
N ALA A 77 46.89 -23.60 8.46
CA ALA A 77 47.07 -22.74 7.31
C ALA A 77 45.84 -22.71 6.38
N LEU A 78 45.23 -23.88 6.12
CA LEU A 78 43.97 -23.97 5.37
C LEU A 78 42.84 -23.21 6.07
N ARG A 79 42.71 -23.37 7.39
CA ARG A 79 41.74 -22.62 8.21
C ARG A 79 42.01 -21.12 8.15
N GLY A 80 43.28 -20.70 8.29
CA GLY A 80 43.68 -19.31 8.19
C GLY A 80 43.28 -18.67 6.86
N LYS A 81 43.55 -19.36 5.74
CA LYS A 81 43.13 -18.91 4.39
C LYS A 81 41.62 -18.77 4.26
N ALA A 82 40.85 -19.71 4.81
CA ALA A 82 39.39 -19.62 4.81
C ALA A 82 38.90 -18.39 5.61
N LEU A 83 39.46 -18.13 6.80
CA LEU A 83 39.12 -16.95 7.62
C LEU A 83 39.46 -15.63 6.90
N ILE A 84 40.63 -15.57 6.24
CA ILE A 84 41.04 -14.42 5.43
C ILE A 84 40.08 -14.19 4.27
N ALA A 85 39.70 -15.23 3.54
CA ALA A 85 38.75 -15.11 2.44
C ALA A 85 37.40 -14.56 2.92
N MET A 86 36.95 -14.98 4.11
CA MET A 86 35.74 -14.49 4.75
C MET A 86 35.89 -13.11 5.41
N ASN A 87 37.11 -12.55 5.44
CA ASN A 87 37.46 -11.29 6.10
C ASN A 87 37.10 -11.26 7.61
N ILE A 88 37.32 -12.40 8.29
CA ILE A 88 37.09 -12.56 9.74
C ILE A 88 38.38 -13.00 10.44
N THR A 89 38.49 -12.72 11.74
CA THR A 89 39.71 -13.03 12.51
C THR A 89 39.57 -14.26 13.38
N LYS A 90 38.34 -14.64 13.70
CA LYS A 90 38.03 -15.78 14.55
C LYS A 90 36.90 -16.61 13.98
N ILE A 91 36.83 -17.86 14.44
CA ILE A 91 35.80 -18.79 13.97
C ILE A 91 34.42 -18.42 14.50
N GLU A 92 34.33 -17.81 15.69
CA GLU A 92 33.06 -17.44 16.30
C GLU A 92 32.29 -16.41 15.48
N ASP A 93 33.02 -15.61 14.68
CA ASP A 93 32.43 -14.58 13.81
C ASP A 93 31.63 -15.19 12.65
N ILE A 94 31.87 -16.46 12.27
CA ILE A 94 31.10 -17.14 11.20
C ILE A 94 29.64 -17.38 11.59
N GLY A 95 29.34 -17.38 12.90
CA GLY A 95 27.98 -17.51 13.41
C GLY A 95 27.15 -16.23 13.28
N ASP A 96 27.78 -15.09 12.92
CA ASP A 96 27.07 -13.84 12.68
C ASP A 96 26.39 -13.85 11.30
N ILE A 97 25.06 -13.87 11.29
CA ILE A 97 24.25 -13.87 10.06
C ILE A 97 24.50 -12.60 9.22
N ASP A 98 24.86 -11.47 9.84
CA ASP A 98 25.09 -10.23 9.11
C ASP A 98 26.40 -10.26 8.31
N LEU A 99 27.33 -11.18 8.63
CA LEU A 99 28.57 -11.41 7.88
C LEU A 99 28.29 -11.71 6.42
N PHE A 100 27.34 -12.62 6.13
CA PHE A 100 27.08 -13.12 4.79
C PHE A 100 26.63 -12.02 3.82
N SER A 101 26.01 -10.95 4.33
CA SER A 101 25.58 -9.81 3.49
C SER A 101 26.74 -8.98 2.93
N LYS A 102 27.93 -9.10 3.53
CA LYS A 102 29.16 -8.36 3.15
C LYS A 102 30.19 -9.24 2.46
N LEU A 103 29.95 -10.55 2.44
CA LEU A 103 30.90 -11.55 1.99
C LEU A 103 30.85 -11.70 0.47
N ASP A 104 32.02 -11.77 -0.16
CA ASP A 104 32.12 -12.15 -1.57
C ASP A 104 32.11 -13.68 -1.64
N TYR A 105 30.98 -14.24 -2.10
CA TYR A 105 30.74 -15.68 -2.06
C TYR A 105 31.73 -16.48 -2.91
N GLU A 106 32.05 -16.00 -4.12
CA GLU A 106 32.84 -16.78 -5.08
C GLU A 106 34.29 -17.04 -4.63
N PRO A 107 35.06 -16.02 -4.16
CA PRO A 107 36.39 -16.25 -3.63
C PRO A 107 36.39 -17.14 -2.39
N VAL A 108 35.42 -16.95 -1.49
CA VAL A 108 35.31 -17.74 -0.25
C VAL A 108 35.02 -19.20 -0.57
N ASN A 109 34.02 -19.46 -1.42
CA ASN A 109 33.64 -20.81 -1.81
C ASN A 109 34.82 -21.54 -2.48
N LYS A 110 35.58 -20.83 -3.34
CA LYS A 110 36.78 -21.37 -3.98
C LYS A 110 37.87 -21.76 -2.99
N GLU A 111 38.16 -20.92 -1.98
CA GLU A 111 39.16 -21.25 -0.96
C GLU A 111 38.69 -22.40 -0.05
N LEU A 112 37.39 -22.49 0.23
CA LEU A 112 36.83 -23.62 0.99
C LEU A 112 36.87 -24.93 0.20
N ASP A 113 36.59 -24.91 -1.11
CA ASP A 113 36.76 -26.07 -1.98
C ASP A 113 38.21 -26.53 -2.03
N ARG A 114 39.17 -25.59 -2.09
CA ARG A 114 40.59 -25.89 -1.98
C ARG A 114 40.93 -26.55 -0.63
N ALA A 115 40.39 -26.03 0.47
CA ALA A 115 40.61 -26.59 1.80
C ALA A 115 40.06 -28.01 1.94
N VAL A 116 38.83 -28.27 1.49
CA VAL A 116 38.21 -29.62 1.49
C VAL A 116 39.01 -30.62 0.65
N GLY A 117 39.53 -30.17 -0.50
CA GLY A 117 40.32 -31.00 -1.41
C GLY A 117 41.72 -31.31 -0.90
N SER A 118 42.34 -30.37 -0.18
CA SER A 118 43.72 -30.47 0.29
C SER A 118 43.84 -31.04 1.70
N SER A 119 42.78 -31.00 2.52
CA SER A 119 42.79 -31.46 3.91
C SER A 119 42.90 -32.98 4.06
N LYS A 120 43.44 -33.42 5.21
CA LYS A 120 43.47 -34.83 5.61
C LYS A 120 42.04 -35.39 5.78
N PRO A 121 41.81 -36.71 5.62
CA PRO A 121 40.47 -37.29 5.73
C PRO A 121 39.74 -36.99 7.06
N GLN A 122 40.48 -36.88 8.16
CA GLN A 122 39.93 -36.58 9.49
C GLN A 122 39.47 -35.12 9.63
N GLU A 123 40.09 -34.20 8.89
CA GLU A 123 39.84 -32.75 8.96
C GLU A 123 38.85 -32.28 7.89
N ARG A 124 38.63 -33.10 6.86
CA ARG A 124 37.75 -32.77 5.75
C ARG A 124 36.33 -32.43 6.20
N GLU A 125 35.84 -33.10 7.26
CA GLU A 125 34.52 -32.83 7.81
C GLU A 125 34.40 -31.38 8.34
N TYR A 126 35.44 -30.87 8.99
CA TYR A 126 35.47 -29.48 9.49
C TYR A 126 35.30 -28.46 8.36
N PHE A 127 36.09 -28.59 7.29
CA PHE A 127 36.00 -27.68 6.14
C PHE A 127 34.70 -27.87 5.35
N THR A 128 34.15 -29.08 5.32
CA THR A 128 32.84 -29.35 4.69
C THR A 128 31.73 -28.61 5.44
N VAL A 129 31.71 -28.70 6.77
CA VAL A 129 30.71 -27.96 7.58
C VAL A 129 30.90 -26.45 7.45
N MET A 130 32.14 -25.96 7.42
CA MET A 130 32.42 -24.54 7.18
C MET A 130 31.88 -24.07 5.82
N LYS A 131 32.05 -24.88 4.78
CA LYS A 131 31.47 -24.64 3.46
C LYS A 131 29.95 -24.65 3.47
N ASP A 132 29.33 -25.64 4.11
CA ASP A 132 27.87 -25.73 4.24
C ASP A 132 27.27 -24.48 4.92
N ILE A 133 27.95 -23.90 5.91
CA ILE A 133 27.56 -22.65 6.57
C ILE A 133 27.60 -21.49 5.57
N VAL A 134 28.67 -21.35 4.80
CA VAL A 134 28.82 -20.27 3.80
C VAL A 134 27.80 -20.40 2.68
N ASP A 135 27.57 -21.62 2.17
CA ASP A 135 26.57 -21.89 1.14
C ASP A 135 25.15 -21.56 1.64
N THR A 136 24.81 -21.98 2.86
CA THR A 136 23.53 -21.66 3.50
C THR A 136 23.39 -20.16 3.77
N GLY A 137 24.48 -19.50 4.18
CA GLY A 137 24.55 -18.06 4.37
C GLY A 137 24.34 -17.28 3.06
N HIS A 138 24.90 -17.76 1.95
CA HIS A 138 24.66 -17.19 0.63
C HIS A 138 23.19 -17.33 0.21
N GLU A 139 22.60 -18.53 0.39
CA GLU A 139 21.18 -18.76 0.13
C GLU A 139 20.30 -17.81 0.96
N TYR A 140 20.63 -17.61 2.24
CA TYR A 140 19.96 -16.66 3.13
C TYR A 140 19.97 -15.22 2.57
N VAL A 141 21.11 -14.74 2.06
CA VAL A 141 21.22 -13.40 1.49
C VAL A 141 20.36 -13.25 0.23
N VAL A 142 20.38 -14.27 -0.64
CA VAL A 142 19.56 -14.29 -1.87
C VAL A 142 18.06 -14.26 -1.52
N GLU A 143 17.63 -15.11 -0.59
CA GLU A 143 16.24 -15.16 -0.14
C GLU A 143 15.79 -13.86 0.52
N LYS A 144 16.64 -13.25 1.36
CA LYS A 144 16.37 -11.96 1.99
C LYS A 144 16.18 -10.84 0.96
N ALA A 145 17.03 -10.78 -0.08
CA ALA A 145 16.89 -9.81 -1.15
C ALA A 145 15.60 -10.02 -1.98
N GLN A 146 15.23 -11.28 -2.24
CA GLN A 146 13.97 -11.61 -2.91
C GLN A 146 12.75 -11.22 -2.07
N LEU A 147 12.77 -11.47 -0.75
CA LEU A 147 11.74 -11.04 0.19
C LEU A 147 11.58 -9.51 0.21
N GLU A 148 12.67 -8.75 0.24
CA GLU A 148 12.63 -7.28 0.21
C GLU A 148 11.99 -6.76 -1.09
N ASN A 149 12.34 -7.35 -2.24
CA ASN A 149 11.75 -7.03 -3.53
C ASN A 149 10.23 -7.34 -3.54
N GLN A 150 9.82 -8.49 -3.01
CA GLN A 150 8.40 -8.84 -2.93
C GLN A 150 7.62 -7.91 -2.00
N ARG A 151 8.20 -7.52 -0.84
CA ARG A 151 7.60 -6.52 0.05
C ARG A 151 7.43 -5.17 -0.64
N LYS A 152 8.39 -4.76 -1.48
CA LYS A 152 8.30 -3.53 -2.29
C LYS A 152 7.18 -3.62 -3.32
N GLU A 153 7.06 -4.73 -4.05
CA GLU A 153 5.97 -4.95 -4.99
C GLU A 153 4.60 -4.96 -4.30
N ARG A 154 4.49 -5.60 -3.12
CA ARG A 154 3.25 -5.58 -2.33
C ARG A 154 2.86 -4.17 -1.89
N ARG A 155 3.83 -3.33 -1.47
CA ARG A 155 3.56 -1.92 -1.14
C ARG A 155 2.99 -1.16 -2.34
N LYS A 156 3.56 -1.33 -3.54
CA LYS A 156 3.01 -0.73 -4.77
C LYS A 156 1.60 -1.23 -5.07
N THR A 157 1.33 -2.52 -4.89
CA THR A 157 -0.03 -3.08 -5.07
C THR A 157 -1.01 -2.45 -4.08
N GLN A 158 -0.61 -2.28 -2.82
CA GLN A 158 -1.43 -1.63 -1.79
C GLN A 158 -1.68 -0.15 -2.10
N GLU A 159 -0.67 0.58 -2.58
CA GLU A 159 -0.81 1.97 -3.05
C GLU A 159 -1.82 2.06 -4.20
N ARG A 160 -1.77 1.13 -5.17
CA ARG A 160 -2.78 1.06 -6.24
C ARG A 160 -4.18 0.77 -5.71
N ILE A 161 -4.35 -0.13 -4.74
CA ILE A 161 -5.64 -0.38 -4.11
C ILE A 161 -6.18 0.92 -3.48
N HIS A 162 -5.32 1.67 -2.80
CA HIS A 162 -5.68 2.95 -2.20
C HIS A 162 -6.06 3.98 -3.26
N GLU A 163 -5.27 4.12 -4.32
CA GLU A 163 -5.55 5.01 -5.46
C GLU A 163 -6.90 4.68 -6.10
N PHE A 164 -7.19 3.41 -6.42
CA PHE A 164 -8.50 3.00 -6.95
C PHE A 164 -9.65 3.24 -5.96
N ALA A 165 -9.41 3.06 -4.66
CA ALA A 165 -10.42 3.37 -3.65
C ALA A 165 -10.70 4.87 -3.57
N GLU A 166 -9.66 5.71 -3.66
CA GLU A 166 -9.78 7.16 -3.74
C GLU A 166 -10.47 7.61 -5.02
N GLU A 167 -10.11 7.07 -6.18
CA GLU A 167 -10.77 7.36 -7.47
C GLU A 167 -12.25 7.00 -7.43
N ARG A 168 -12.59 5.82 -6.90
CA ARG A 168 -13.97 5.38 -6.71
C ARG A 168 -14.74 6.37 -5.83
N ASP A 169 -14.10 6.87 -4.77
CA ASP A 169 -14.71 7.82 -3.85
C ASP A 169 -14.71 9.27 -4.38
N ALA A 170 -13.86 9.55 -5.38
CA ALA A 170 -13.65 10.85 -6.01
C ALA A 170 -14.40 11.03 -7.34
N ILE A 171 -15.43 10.23 -7.64
CA ILE A 171 -16.32 10.48 -8.80
C ILE A 171 -17.01 11.84 -8.61
N CYS A 172 -16.36 12.89 -9.10
CA CYS A 172 -16.79 14.28 -8.96
C CYS A 172 -17.71 14.62 -10.12
N ILE A 173 -18.98 14.84 -9.82
CA ILE A 173 -19.90 15.51 -10.73
C ILE A 173 -19.59 17.02 -10.63
N TYR A 174 -18.69 17.50 -11.50
CA TYR A 174 -18.59 18.90 -11.96
C TYR A 174 -18.11 20.00 -10.98
N SER A 175 -17.28 19.71 -9.98
CA SER A 175 -16.48 20.76 -9.31
C SER A 175 -15.20 20.20 -8.65
N PRO A 176 -14.01 20.82 -8.85
CA PRO A 176 -12.77 20.41 -8.20
C PRO A 176 -12.79 20.53 -6.67
N SER A 177 -13.74 21.27 -6.10
CA SER A 177 -13.78 21.56 -4.65
C SER A 177 -14.69 20.63 -3.85
N SER A 178 -15.45 19.71 -4.48
CA SER A 178 -16.40 18.85 -3.78
C SER A 178 -16.31 17.40 -4.24
N ARG A 179 -15.63 16.57 -3.45
CA ARG A 179 -15.60 15.11 -3.63
C ARG A 179 -16.91 14.51 -3.12
N PHE A 180 -17.75 14.00 -4.02
CA PHE A 180 -18.99 13.32 -3.66
C PHE A 180 -18.81 11.80 -3.79
N ASN A 181 -18.98 11.09 -2.67
CA ASN A 181 -19.02 9.63 -2.67
C ASN A 181 -20.13 9.14 -3.64
N PRO A 182 -19.91 8.11 -4.47
CA PRO A 182 -20.89 7.64 -5.46
C PRO A 182 -22.25 7.28 -4.85
N LYS A 183 -22.28 6.77 -3.61
CA LYS A 183 -23.55 6.54 -2.89
C LYS A 183 -24.29 7.84 -2.62
N LYS A 184 -23.57 8.91 -2.25
CA LYS A 184 -24.13 10.25 -2.08
C LYS A 184 -24.54 10.85 -3.43
N ALA A 185 -23.81 10.59 -4.51
CA ALA A 185 -24.20 11.01 -5.85
C ALA A 185 -25.52 10.38 -6.28
N VAL A 186 -25.74 9.09 -6.01
CA VAL A 186 -27.04 8.43 -6.26
C VAL A 186 -28.16 9.08 -5.44
N ILE A 187 -27.94 9.31 -4.13
CA ILE A 187 -28.92 9.99 -3.26
C ILE A 187 -29.25 11.39 -3.78
N LEU A 188 -28.22 12.18 -4.14
CA LEU A 188 -28.40 13.52 -4.69
C LEU A 188 -29.17 13.48 -6.01
N THR A 189 -28.85 12.53 -6.90
CA THR A 189 -29.56 12.34 -8.17
C THR A 189 -31.04 12.01 -7.92
N VAL A 190 -31.34 11.16 -6.93
CA VAL A 190 -32.73 10.85 -6.52
C VAL A 190 -33.45 12.12 -6.04
N ILE A 191 -32.81 12.93 -5.20
CA ILE A 191 -33.37 14.19 -4.70
C ILE A 191 -33.64 15.16 -5.87
N CYS A 192 -32.68 15.35 -6.76
CA CYS A 192 -32.84 16.19 -7.94
C CYS A 192 -33.99 15.73 -8.83
N TYR A 193 -34.13 14.41 -9.05
CA TYR A 193 -35.23 13.83 -9.79
C TYR A 193 -36.59 14.13 -9.13
N LEU A 194 -36.70 13.98 -7.80
CA LEU A 194 -37.93 14.33 -7.07
C LEU A 194 -38.28 15.82 -7.18
N ILE A 195 -37.28 16.71 -7.15
CA ILE A 195 -37.48 18.16 -7.35
C ILE A 195 -37.98 18.42 -8.78
N ILE A 196 -37.39 17.79 -9.79
CA ILE A 196 -37.82 17.94 -11.20
C ILE A 196 -39.28 17.47 -11.35
N CYS A 197 -39.64 16.32 -10.78
CA CYS A 197 -41.01 15.83 -10.80
C CYS A 197 -41.98 16.80 -10.11
N LEU A 198 -41.59 17.39 -8.98
CA LEU A 198 -42.37 18.42 -8.28
C LEU A 198 -42.57 19.67 -9.15
N LEU A 199 -41.51 20.15 -9.80
CA LEU A 199 -41.57 21.33 -10.68
C LEU A 199 -42.45 21.08 -11.91
N ILE A 200 -42.34 19.90 -12.53
CA ILE A 200 -43.22 19.48 -13.63
C ILE A 200 -44.69 19.48 -13.16
N PHE A 201 -44.96 18.96 -11.96
CA PHE A 201 -46.31 18.93 -11.40
C PHE A 201 -46.86 20.34 -11.07
N LEU A 202 -46.02 21.22 -10.50
CA LEU A 202 -46.40 22.61 -10.21
C LEU A 202 -46.63 23.40 -11.50
N GLY A 203 -45.76 23.24 -12.50
CA GLY A 203 -45.91 23.84 -13.83
C GLY A 203 -47.19 23.36 -14.52
N TYR A 204 -47.48 22.05 -14.43
CA TYR A 204 -48.73 21.49 -14.91
C TYR A 204 -49.95 22.09 -14.21
N LYS A 205 -49.94 22.17 -12.87
CA LYS A 205 -51.03 22.81 -12.11
C LYS A 205 -51.20 24.28 -12.48
N TYR A 206 -50.12 25.00 -12.73
CA TYR A 206 -50.17 26.40 -13.15
C TYR A 206 -50.81 26.55 -14.53
N VAL A 207 -50.38 25.74 -15.51
CA VAL A 207 -50.91 25.76 -16.89
C VAL A 207 -52.36 25.28 -16.96
N THR A 208 -52.73 24.30 -16.13
CA THR A 208 -54.10 23.76 -16.08
C THR A 208 -55.03 24.51 -15.12
N ARG A 209 -54.54 25.54 -14.42
CA ARG A 209 -55.40 26.41 -13.62
C ARG A 209 -56.25 27.24 -14.57
N ASN A 210 -57.50 26.84 -14.75
CA ASN A 210 -58.46 27.59 -15.54
C ASN A 210 -58.66 28.99 -14.91
N PRO A 211 -58.28 30.08 -15.61
CA PRO A 211 -58.37 31.43 -15.05
C PRO A 211 -59.82 31.86 -14.80
N TYR A 212 -60.78 31.21 -15.47
CA TYR A 212 -62.21 31.49 -15.35
C TYR A 212 -62.89 30.64 -14.27
N ALA A 213 -62.18 29.73 -13.59
CA ALA A 213 -62.78 28.83 -12.58
C ALA A 213 -63.15 29.54 -11.27
N GLN A 214 -62.50 30.67 -10.94
CA GLN A 214 -62.95 31.51 -9.83
C GLN A 214 -64.21 32.24 -10.28
N ALA A 215 -65.34 31.93 -9.64
CA ALA A 215 -66.53 32.76 -9.78
C ALA A 215 -66.20 34.15 -9.23
N GLU A 216 -66.41 35.20 -10.02
CA GLU A 216 -66.58 36.52 -9.42
C GLU A 216 -67.84 36.41 -8.56
N ASP A 217 -67.72 36.73 -7.28
CA ASP A 217 -68.79 36.60 -6.28
C ASP A 217 -69.99 37.47 -6.70
N LEU A 218 -70.89 36.92 -7.52
CA LEU A 218 -72.25 37.42 -7.71
C LEU A 218 -72.97 37.53 -6.36
N SER A 219 -72.55 36.73 -5.37
CA SER A 219 -72.97 36.81 -3.96
C SER A 219 -72.79 38.19 -3.34
N LYS A 220 -71.83 38.99 -3.84
CA LYS A 220 -71.59 40.36 -3.39
C LYS A 220 -72.69 41.35 -3.82
N TYR A 221 -73.47 40.99 -4.83
CA TYR A 221 -74.60 41.77 -5.34
C TYR A 221 -75.96 41.19 -4.92
N GLU A 222 -76.02 39.93 -4.49
CA GLU A 222 -77.25 39.28 -4.02
C GLU A 222 -77.69 39.73 -2.61
N THR A 223 -76.79 40.28 -1.78
CA THR A 223 -77.08 40.46 -0.35
C THR A 223 -77.71 41.80 0.06
N THR A 224 -77.85 42.79 -0.82
CA THR A 224 -78.46 44.07 -0.43
C THR A 224 -79.99 44.14 -0.61
N GLN A 225 -80.60 43.18 -1.34
CA GLN A 225 -82.06 43.18 -1.53
C GLN A 225 -82.84 42.28 -0.55
N THR A 226 -82.21 41.33 0.13
CA THR A 226 -82.92 40.36 0.99
C THR A 226 -82.46 40.31 2.44
N SER A 227 -81.31 40.89 2.79
CA SER A 227 -80.84 40.98 4.18
C SER A 227 -81.11 42.37 4.75
N ASN A 228 -82.03 42.46 5.71
CA ASN A 228 -82.25 43.62 6.58
C ASN A 228 -82.98 44.87 6.03
N LYS A 229 -84.12 44.65 5.38
CA LYS A 229 -85.29 45.47 5.72
C LYS A 229 -86.40 44.57 6.25
N GLN A 230 -86.25 44.18 7.51
CA GLN A 230 -87.44 44.01 8.34
C GLN A 230 -88.12 45.38 8.34
N TYR A 231 -89.04 45.59 7.41
CA TYR A 231 -89.94 46.72 7.45
C TYR A 231 -90.76 46.54 8.73
N GLY A 232 -90.23 47.04 9.84
CA GLY A 232 -91.05 47.49 10.95
C GLY A 232 -91.92 48.59 10.38
N ILE A 233 -93.14 48.21 9.99
CA ILE A 233 -94.17 49.14 9.54
C ILE A 233 -94.54 49.98 10.76
N ASN A 234 -93.81 51.07 10.99
CA ASN A 234 -94.28 52.20 11.77
C ASN A 234 -94.85 53.20 10.76
N TYR A 235 -96.17 53.17 10.60
CA TYR A 235 -96.93 54.24 9.96
C TYR A 235 -96.79 55.50 10.83
N SER A 236 -95.76 56.31 10.57
CA SER A 236 -95.81 57.73 10.90
C SER A 236 -95.71 58.54 9.61
N ASN A 237 -96.74 59.34 9.39
CA ASN A 237 -96.92 60.19 8.22
C ASN A 237 -95.80 61.24 8.15
N ASN A 238 -94.83 61.02 7.26
CA ASN A 238 -94.13 62.10 6.57
C ASN A 238 -93.51 61.56 5.28
N SER A 239 -94.28 61.63 4.19
CA SER A 239 -93.86 61.25 2.85
C SER A 239 -93.11 62.41 2.17
N THR A 240 -91.79 62.40 2.25
CA THR A 240 -90.95 63.03 1.23
C THR A 240 -90.10 61.93 0.61
N PHE A 241 -90.52 61.49 -0.58
CA PHE A 241 -89.81 60.50 -1.38
C PHE A 241 -88.53 61.17 -1.89
N ASN A 242 -87.38 60.73 -1.36
CA ASN A 242 -86.09 61.33 -1.68
C ASN A 242 -85.61 60.79 -3.04
N PHE A 243 -85.53 61.65 -4.05
CA PHE A 243 -85.16 61.30 -5.43
C PHE A 243 -83.79 60.57 -5.53
N ASN A 244 -82.94 60.73 -4.52
CA ASN A 244 -81.65 60.05 -4.42
C ASN A 244 -81.77 58.51 -4.34
N ASP A 245 -82.84 57.96 -3.76
CA ASP A 245 -83.02 56.49 -3.62
C ASP A 245 -83.29 55.78 -4.96
N PHE A 246 -83.91 56.47 -5.93
CA PHE A 246 -84.20 55.91 -7.25
C PHE A 246 -82.93 55.83 -8.13
N SER A 247 -82.05 56.83 -8.02
CA SER A 247 -80.75 56.84 -8.70
C SER A 247 -79.87 55.69 -8.23
N ASP A 248 -79.85 55.41 -6.92
CA ASP A 248 -79.06 54.31 -6.37
C ASP A 248 -79.59 52.94 -6.81
N TRP A 249 -80.91 52.76 -6.86
CA TRP A 249 -81.51 51.52 -7.38
C TRP A 249 -81.19 51.29 -8.86
N TYR A 250 -81.32 52.32 -9.71
CA TYR A 250 -81.03 52.21 -11.14
C TYR A 250 -79.54 51.90 -11.39
N ASN A 251 -78.64 52.58 -10.67
CA ASN A 251 -77.20 52.32 -10.73
C ASN A 251 -76.85 50.89 -10.26
N ASN A 252 -77.53 50.38 -9.22
CA ASN A 252 -77.34 49.02 -8.75
C ASN A 252 -77.86 47.97 -9.74
N ASN A 253 -78.99 48.23 -10.40
CA ASN A 253 -79.58 47.31 -11.39
C ASN A 253 -78.76 47.26 -12.70
N SER A 254 -78.18 48.39 -13.13
CA SER A 254 -77.23 48.43 -14.26
C SER A 254 -75.97 47.61 -13.95
N LYS A 255 -75.37 47.81 -12.77
CA LYS A 255 -74.21 47.05 -12.31
C LYS A 255 -74.50 45.54 -12.18
N TYR A 256 -75.73 45.18 -11.79
CA TYR A 256 -76.16 43.79 -11.72
C TYR A 256 -76.24 43.15 -13.12
N LYS A 257 -76.82 43.83 -14.11
CA LYS A 257 -76.85 43.34 -15.50
C LYS A 257 -75.45 43.18 -16.10
N GLU A 258 -74.57 44.16 -15.89
CA GLU A 258 -73.16 44.06 -16.32
C GLU A 258 -72.40 42.93 -15.62
N ALA A 259 -72.73 42.61 -14.36
CA ALA A 259 -72.17 41.46 -13.66
C ALA A 259 -72.69 40.13 -14.23
N LEU A 260 -73.99 40.08 -14.59
CA LEU A 260 -74.62 38.91 -15.20
C LEU A 260 -74.02 38.60 -16.58
N GLU A 261 -73.86 39.61 -17.44
CA GLU A 261 -73.24 39.47 -18.76
C GLU A 261 -71.77 39.03 -18.65
N ARG A 262 -71.02 39.59 -17.69
CA ARG A 262 -69.64 39.14 -17.39
C ARG A 262 -69.58 37.69 -16.94
N GLU A 263 -70.54 37.25 -16.14
CA GLU A 263 -70.63 35.86 -15.69
C GLU A 263 -70.98 34.91 -16.85
N GLU A 264 -71.90 35.29 -17.73
CA GLU A 264 -72.23 34.52 -18.93
C GLU A 264 -71.01 34.40 -19.86
N GLN A 265 -70.31 35.50 -20.10
CA GLN A 265 -69.08 35.49 -20.89
C GLN A 265 -67.97 34.66 -20.22
N ARG A 266 -67.86 34.69 -18.88
CA ARG A 266 -66.95 33.83 -18.11
C ARG A 266 -67.27 32.35 -18.32
N LYS A 267 -68.55 31.95 -18.27
CA LYS A 267 -68.97 30.56 -18.52
C LYS A 267 -68.65 30.10 -19.94
N ILE A 268 -68.91 30.94 -20.95
CA ILE A 268 -68.55 30.65 -22.34
C ILE A 268 -67.03 30.51 -22.48
N ASN A 269 -66.25 31.40 -21.87
CA ASN A 269 -64.79 31.33 -21.87
C ASN A 269 -64.26 30.10 -21.12
N TYR A 270 -64.92 29.70 -20.02
CA TYR A 270 -64.63 28.49 -19.26
C TYR A 270 -64.82 27.24 -20.13
N GLU A 271 -65.98 27.09 -20.79
CA GLU A 271 -66.26 25.95 -21.68
C GLU A 271 -65.32 25.90 -22.88
N ASN A 272 -65.02 27.05 -23.47
CA ASN A 272 -64.05 27.15 -24.57
C ASN A 272 -62.63 26.79 -24.11
N TRP A 273 -62.25 27.16 -22.89
CA TRP A 273 -60.97 26.78 -22.30
C TRP A 273 -60.92 25.26 -22.06
N GLU A 274 -61.97 24.67 -21.50
CA GLU A 274 -62.07 23.23 -21.25
C GLU A 274 -61.97 22.40 -22.54
N LYS A 275 -62.67 22.84 -23.62
CA LYS A 275 -62.60 22.23 -24.94
C LYS A 275 -61.23 22.34 -25.62
N LYS A 276 -60.47 23.41 -25.35
CA LYS A 276 -59.13 23.64 -25.93
C LYS A 276 -58.01 22.92 -25.18
N HIS A 277 -58.24 22.52 -23.93
CA HIS A 277 -57.20 21.88 -23.09
C HIS A 277 -57.48 20.41 -22.68
N PRO A 278 -58.17 19.55 -23.48
CA PRO A 278 -58.47 18.17 -23.09
C PRO A 278 -57.23 17.25 -23.09
N GLN A 279 -56.14 17.65 -23.75
CA GLN A 279 -54.91 16.85 -23.89
C GLN A 279 -53.80 17.18 -22.88
N SER A 280 -54.01 18.09 -21.94
CA SER A 280 -52.96 18.54 -21.02
C SER A 280 -52.32 17.39 -20.23
N TYR A 281 -53.08 16.35 -19.88
CA TYR A 281 -52.59 15.19 -19.14
C TYR A 281 -51.57 14.33 -19.91
N THR A 282 -51.70 14.24 -21.23
CA THR A 282 -50.76 13.44 -22.05
C THR A 282 -49.36 14.04 -22.05
N ASN A 283 -49.25 15.37 -22.14
CA ASN A 283 -47.98 16.08 -22.07
C ASN A 283 -47.30 15.92 -20.70
N LEU A 284 -48.08 15.91 -19.62
CA LEU A 284 -47.58 15.63 -18.28
C LEU A 284 -46.98 14.22 -18.20
N ILE A 285 -47.71 13.20 -18.66
CA ILE A 285 -47.24 11.81 -18.66
C ILE A 285 -45.92 11.68 -19.44
N TRP A 286 -45.86 12.24 -20.66
CA TRP A 286 -44.66 12.17 -21.49
C TRP A 286 -43.46 12.88 -20.85
N SER A 287 -43.68 14.05 -20.23
CA SER A 287 -42.60 14.77 -19.53
C SER A 287 -42.03 13.98 -18.35
N LEU A 288 -42.90 13.33 -17.56
CA LEU A 288 -42.49 12.48 -16.45
C LEU A 288 -41.79 11.21 -16.95
N ALA A 289 -42.29 10.58 -18.02
CA ALA A 289 -41.69 9.40 -18.61
C ALA A 289 -40.27 9.68 -19.11
N ILE A 290 -40.06 10.77 -19.85
CA ILE A 290 -38.73 11.16 -20.35
C ILE A 290 -37.78 11.42 -19.18
N ALA A 291 -38.20 12.18 -18.16
CA ALA A 291 -37.39 12.42 -16.97
C ALA A 291 -37.01 11.12 -16.24
N THR A 292 -37.95 10.18 -16.14
CA THR A 292 -37.73 8.87 -15.51
C THR A 292 -36.70 8.03 -16.27
N VAL A 293 -36.78 8.01 -17.61
CA VAL A 293 -35.83 7.28 -18.45
C VAL A 293 -34.43 7.86 -18.32
N ILE A 294 -34.28 9.19 -18.38
CA ILE A 294 -32.98 9.85 -18.20
C ILE A 294 -32.40 9.53 -16.82
N PHE A 295 -33.21 9.63 -15.77
CA PHE A 295 -32.80 9.29 -14.41
C PHE A 295 -32.35 7.82 -14.30
N ALA A 296 -33.13 6.88 -14.86
CA ALA A 296 -32.79 5.46 -14.85
C ALA A 296 -31.46 5.18 -15.57
N VAL A 297 -31.21 5.84 -16.70
CA VAL A 297 -29.93 5.72 -17.43
C VAL A 297 -28.76 6.23 -16.58
N ILE A 298 -28.90 7.40 -15.93
CA ILE A 298 -27.85 7.96 -15.06
C ILE A 298 -27.55 7.02 -13.89
N VAL A 299 -28.58 6.54 -13.19
CA VAL A 299 -28.41 5.61 -12.06
C VAL A 299 -27.78 4.30 -12.52
N PHE A 300 -28.20 3.77 -13.67
CA PHE A 300 -27.62 2.55 -14.24
C PHE A 300 -26.14 2.73 -14.60
N MET A 301 -25.76 3.87 -15.19
CA MET A 301 -24.36 4.20 -15.50
C MET A 301 -23.51 4.28 -14.22
N LEU A 302 -23.98 4.98 -13.19
CA LEU A 302 -23.29 5.10 -11.90
C LEU A 302 -23.13 3.72 -11.22
N TYR A 303 -24.19 2.92 -11.22
CA TYR A 303 -24.17 1.57 -10.66
C TYR A 303 -23.20 0.65 -11.41
N ARG A 304 -23.25 0.65 -12.75
CA ARG A 304 -22.34 -0.15 -13.59
C ARG A 304 -20.89 0.23 -13.36
N HIS A 305 -20.59 1.53 -13.29
CA HIS A 305 -19.25 2.01 -13.03
C HIS A 305 -18.75 1.61 -11.64
N GLY A 306 -19.56 1.79 -10.59
CA GLY A 306 -19.22 1.35 -9.22
C GLY A 306 -18.94 -0.16 -9.15
N LYS A 307 -19.79 -0.98 -9.78
CA LYS A 307 -19.59 -2.44 -9.86
C LYS A 307 -18.30 -2.81 -10.60
N SER A 308 -17.95 -2.07 -11.65
CA SER A 308 -16.70 -2.28 -12.39
C SER A 308 -15.47 -1.98 -11.52
N MET A 309 -15.51 -0.90 -10.75
CA MET A 309 -14.41 -0.52 -9.84
C MET A 309 -14.26 -1.52 -8.69
N ASP A 310 -15.37 -1.95 -8.08
CA ASP A 310 -15.32 -2.95 -7.01
C ASP A 310 -14.77 -4.30 -7.51
N ALA A 311 -15.08 -4.69 -8.75
CA ALA A 311 -14.52 -5.89 -9.38
C ALA A 311 -13.00 -5.76 -9.58
N GLU A 312 -12.51 -4.60 -10.02
CA GLU A 312 -11.07 -4.37 -10.21
C GLU A 312 -10.33 -4.31 -8.87
N ILE A 313 -10.87 -3.61 -7.87
CA ILE A 313 -10.34 -3.62 -6.49
C ILE A 313 -10.26 -5.05 -5.95
N SER A 314 -11.28 -5.88 -6.19
CA SER A 314 -11.26 -7.28 -5.76
C SER A 314 -10.16 -8.09 -6.44
N ARG A 315 -9.87 -7.86 -7.72
CA ARG A 315 -8.75 -8.52 -8.43
C ARG A 315 -7.40 -8.08 -7.91
N ILE A 316 -7.21 -6.78 -7.65
CA ILE A 316 -5.95 -6.28 -7.12
C ILE A 316 -5.73 -6.79 -5.69
N LYS A 317 -6.80 -6.89 -4.88
CA LYS A 317 -6.74 -7.53 -3.56
C LYS A 317 -6.30 -8.99 -3.64
N SER A 318 -6.86 -9.81 -4.54
CA SER A 318 -6.41 -11.19 -4.67
C SER A 318 -4.94 -11.32 -5.07
N ILE A 319 -4.41 -10.40 -5.89
CA ILE A 319 -2.97 -10.34 -6.20
C ILE A 319 -2.16 -9.98 -4.95
N ALA A 320 -2.63 -9.02 -4.15
CA ALA A 320 -1.98 -8.62 -2.90
C ALA A 320 -1.97 -9.75 -1.86
N ASP A 321 -3.02 -10.57 -1.83
CA ASP A 321 -3.14 -11.74 -0.96
C ASP A 321 -2.17 -12.84 -1.43
N GLU A 322 -2.12 -13.18 -2.72
CA GLU A 322 -1.13 -14.12 -3.28
C GLU A 322 0.31 -13.67 -3.00
N GLN A 323 0.58 -12.36 -3.10
CA GLN A 323 1.88 -11.79 -2.73
C GLN A 323 2.17 -11.93 -1.22
N SER A 324 1.14 -11.88 -0.36
CA SER A 324 1.27 -12.07 1.07
C SER A 324 1.67 -13.50 1.41
N ASP A 325 1.04 -14.49 0.77
CA ASP A 325 1.35 -15.91 0.97
C ASP A 325 2.80 -16.22 0.58
N LYS A 326 3.27 -15.68 -0.57
CA LYS A 326 4.67 -15.83 -1.00
C LYS A 326 5.68 -15.17 -0.05
N ILE A 327 5.29 -14.05 0.57
CA ILE A 327 6.11 -13.37 1.57
C ILE A 327 6.22 -14.24 2.82
N GLU A 328 5.12 -14.84 3.28
CA GLU A 328 5.11 -15.74 4.45
C GLU A 328 5.96 -16.99 4.22
N GLU A 329 5.82 -17.64 3.05
CA GLU A 329 6.64 -18.81 2.67
C GLU A 329 8.14 -18.48 2.71
N ARG A 330 8.54 -17.32 2.20
CA ARG A 330 9.95 -16.89 2.24
C ARG A 330 10.43 -16.51 3.63
N GLU A 331 9.58 -15.90 4.45
CA GLU A 331 9.90 -15.60 5.84
C GLU A 331 10.17 -16.90 6.62
N GLN A 332 9.37 -17.94 6.39
CA GLN A 332 9.61 -19.27 6.93
C GLN A 332 10.93 -19.84 6.43
N LYS A 333 11.18 -19.84 5.12
CA LYS A 333 12.44 -20.33 4.54
C LYS A 333 13.67 -19.61 5.13
N ILE A 334 13.59 -18.29 5.29
CA ILE A 334 14.64 -17.50 5.93
C ILE A 334 14.86 -17.93 7.38
N ALA A 335 13.81 -18.23 8.13
CA ALA A 335 13.94 -18.74 9.51
C ALA A 335 14.61 -20.12 9.53
N GLU A 336 14.23 -21.03 8.63
CA GLU A 336 14.84 -22.35 8.49
C GLU A 336 16.35 -22.26 8.16
N LEU A 337 16.73 -21.35 7.25
CA LEU A 337 18.14 -21.11 6.90
C LEU A 337 18.94 -20.59 8.10
N LYS A 338 18.38 -19.69 8.91
CA LYS A 338 19.04 -19.21 10.13
C LYS A 338 19.26 -20.32 11.15
N ASP A 339 18.25 -21.16 11.35
CA ASP A 339 18.34 -22.29 12.28
C ASP A 339 19.38 -23.31 11.79
N ARG A 340 19.45 -23.56 10.47
CA ARG A 340 20.47 -24.42 9.87
C ARG A 340 21.88 -23.86 10.07
N ILE A 341 22.12 -22.58 9.75
CA ILE A 341 23.42 -21.92 9.98
C ILE A 341 23.84 -22.08 11.45
N LYS A 342 22.90 -21.90 12.39
CA LYS A 342 23.18 -22.07 13.81
C LYS A 342 23.54 -23.51 14.18
N GLN A 343 22.82 -24.50 13.64
CA GLN A 343 23.11 -25.92 13.89
C GLN A 343 24.48 -26.32 13.32
N ASP A 344 24.78 -25.92 12.08
CA ASP A 344 26.05 -26.21 11.43
C ASP A 344 27.21 -25.50 12.15
N TYR A 345 27.01 -24.27 12.64
CA TYR A 345 27.98 -23.59 13.49
C TYR A 345 28.26 -24.37 14.79
N MET A 346 27.23 -24.86 15.49
CA MET A 346 27.43 -25.68 16.69
C MET A 346 28.23 -26.95 16.38
N ARG A 347 27.91 -27.62 15.27
CA ARG A 347 28.65 -28.79 14.79
C ARG A 347 30.10 -28.45 14.45
N LEU A 348 30.35 -27.29 13.84
CA LEU A 348 31.70 -26.81 13.54
C LEU A 348 32.54 -26.62 14.81
N CYS A 349 31.93 -26.10 15.88
CA CYS A 349 32.57 -25.94 17.18
C CYS A 349 32.90 -27.30 17.85
N GLU A 350 32.07 -28.32 17.64
CA GLU A 350 32.34 -29.69 18.15
C GLU A 350 33.48 -30.38 17.41
N LEU A 351 33.65 -30.09 16.11
CA LEU A 351 34.70 -30.65 15.27
C LEU A 351 36.07 -30.00 15.51
N HIS A 352 36.12 -28.83 16.15
CA HIS A 352 37.37 -28.15 16.44
C HIS A 352 37.97 -28.69 17.76
N PRO A 353 39.11 -29.39 17.74
CA PRO A 353 39.88 -29.62 18.95
C PRO A 353 40.45 -28.27 19.37
N VAL A 354 39.72 -27.54 20.22
CA VAL A 354 40.28 -26.37 20.90
C VAL A 354 41.32 -26.93 21.87
N GLU A 355 42.59 -26.97 21.45
CA GLU A 355 43.67 -26.85 22.41
C GLU A 355 43.65 -25.36 22.84
N GLU A 356 43.09 -25.10 24.02
CA GLU A 356 43.07 -23.77 24.66
C GLU A 356 44.48 -23.21 24.90
#